data_AF-A0A843KZX9-F1
#
_entry.id   AF-A0A843KZX9-F1
#
_cell.length_a   1.000
_cell.length_b   1.000
_cell.length_c   1.000
_cell.angle_alpha   90.00
_cell.angle_beta   90.00
_cell.angle_gamma   90.00
#
_symmetry.space_group_name_H-M   'P 1'
#
loop_
_entity.id
_entity.type
_entity.pdbx_description
1 polymer ?
#
loop_
_entity_poly.entity_id
_entity_poly.type
_entity_poly.pdbx_seq_one_letter_code
_entity_poly.pdbx_strand_id
1 'polypeptide(L)'
;MVARETKVAEEESGRRLSLISAVIIAIVAYLIFLSVVIVPLQGGAIPSTTVLEKGLSESTAHYATSGIPVQDVDIGNMGRSAVIAFTMLIHIVFANLHVGGAWVIAVTALLYFRYRRMRYKNLARSLTLFTLILFSAGSTFAAGGMMALIALFPDLSMNVFHLYWWPIFAYFLLYGVVIILLFTFWFAWDRIRPGVHLAIGFGYAASVFIQTVTIDTLAAGMLTPG
;
A
#
# COMPACT_ATOMS: atom_id res chain seq x y z
N MET A 1 45.48 -3.55 -7.27
CA MET A 1 44.17 -3.14 -7.83
C MET A 1 43.01 -3.87 -7.15
N VAL A 2 43.05 -5.20 -7.03
CA VAL A 2 42.00 -6.05 -6.39
C VAL A 2 41.61 -5.66 -4.95
N ALA A 3 42.57 -5.23 -4.12
CA ALA A 3 42.30 -4.81 -2.73
C ALA A 3 41.50 -3.49 -2.62
N ARG A 4 41.50 -2.67 -3.66
CA ARG A 4 40.76 -1.39 -3.69
C ARG A 4 39.32 -1.61 -4.14
N GLU A 5 39.09 -2.54 -5.08
CA GLU A 5 37.75 -2.88 -5.57
C GLU A 5 36.92 -3.64 -4.53
N THR A 6 37.56 -4.51 -3.75
CA THR A 6 36.91 -5.24 -2.64
C THR A 6 36.44 -4.30 -1.53
N LYS A 7 37.28 -3.33 -1.14
CA LYS A 7 36.90 -2.28 -0.17
C LYS A 7 35.72 -1.44 -0.63
N VAL A 8 35.71 -1.01 -1.89
CA VAL A 8 34.63 -0.20 -2.46
C VAL A 8 33.31 -0.99 -2.53
N ALA A 9 33.38 -2.29 -2.85
CA ALA A 9 32.21 -3.17 -2.87
C ALA A 9 31.63 -3.43 -1.46
N GLU A 10 32.49 -3.59 -0.44
CA GLU A 10 32.05 -3.70 0.96
C GLU A 10 31.40 -2.40 1.45
N GLU A 11 31.97 -1.25 1.11
CA GLU A 11 31.48 0.07 1.50
C GLU A 11 30.12 0.38 0.85
N GLU A 12 29.93 0.01 -0.43
CA GLU A 12 28.65 0.15 -1.12
C GLU A 12 27.58 -0.82 -0.58
N SER A 13 27.98 -2.04 -0.21
CA SER A 13 27.10 -3.02 0.43
C SER A 13 26.64 -2.55 1.82
N GLY A 14 27.55 -2.02 2.63
CA GLY A 14 27.26 -1.46 3.95
C GLY A 14 26.31 -0.26 3.87
N ARG A 15 26.52 0.63 2.89
CA ARG A 15 25.62 1.78 2.66
C ARG A 15 24.21 1.36 2.26
N ARG A 16 24.08 0.33 1.41
CA ARG A 16 22.77 -0.23 1.03
C ARG A 16 22.07 -0.89 2.21
N LEU A 17 22.80 -1.60 3.08
CA LEU A 17 22.23 -2.17 4.30
C LEU A 17 21.74 -1.08 5.25
N SER A 18 22.54 -0.03 5.45
CA SER A 18 22.20 1.13 6.29
C SER A 18 20.91 1.81 5.83
N LEU A 19 20.72 1.99 4.52
CA LEU A 19 19.51 2.58 3.95
C LEU A 19 18.29 1.68 4.19
N ILE A 20 18.43 0.37 4.00
CA ILE A 20 17.35 -0.60 4.26
C ILE A 20 16.96 -0.56 5.74
N SER A 21 17.94 -0.57 6.65
CA SER A 21 17.67 -0.47 8.09
C SER A 21 17.05 0.88 8.49
N ALA A 22 17.47 1.99 7.88
CA ALA A 22 16.88 3.30 8.15
C ALA A 22 15.41 3.37 7.73
N VAL A 23 15.06 2.78 6.58
CA VAL A 23 13.67 2.69 6.11
C VAL A 23 12.84 1.81 7.04
N ILE A 24 13.37 0.65 7.46
CA ILE A 24 12.68 -0.22 8.43
C ILE A 24 12.44 0.51 9.75
N ILE A 25 13.43 1.24 10.27
CA ILE A 25 13.32 2.01 11.50
C ILE A 25 12.26 3.12 11.35
N ALA A 26 12.26 3.84 10.23
CA ALA A 26 11.27 4.88 9.97
C ALA A 26 9.84 4.31 9.91
N ILE A 27 9.65 3.13 9.31
CA ILE A 27 8.36 2.44 9.25
C ILE A 27 7.94 1.99 10.65
N VAL A 28 8.83 1.36 11.42
CA VAL A 28 8.52 0.93 12.79
C VAL A 28 8.17 2.14 13.67
N ALA A 29 8.92 3.24 13.57
CA ALA A 29 8.63 4.47 14.29
C ALA A 29 7.27 5.06 13.90
N TYR A 30 6.92 5.03 12.60
CA TYR A 30 5.61 5.46 12.12
C TYR A 30 4.48 4.57 12.64
N LEU A 31 4.66 3.24 12.65
CA LEU A 31 3.68 2.30 13.19
C LEU A 31 3.48 2.48 14.71
N ILE A 32 4.55 2.75 15.46
CA ILE A 32 4.47 3.08 16.89
C ILE A 32 3.73 4.41 17.09
N PHE A 33 4.08 5.44 16.33
CA PHE A 33 3.40 6.73 16.41
C PHE A 33 1.90 6.60 16.11
N LEU A 34 1.55 5.84 15.07
CA LEU A 34 0.15 5.61 14.69
C LEU A 34 -0.60 4.83 15.78
N SER A 35 -0.01 3.76 16.33
CA SER A 35 -0.65 2.94 17.37
C SER A 35 -0.76 3.62 18.74
N VAL A 36 0.23 4.44 19.12
CA VAL A 36 0.30 5.05 20.46
C VAL A 36 -0.33 6.43 20.50
N VAL A 37 -0.31 7.16 19.38
CA VAL A 37 -0.79 8.55 19.33
C VAL A 37 -2.11 8.64 18.56
N ILE A 38 -2.15 8.16 17.32
CA ILE A 38 -3.33 8.35 16.45
C ILE A 38 -4.51 7.48 16.92
N VAL A 39 -4.30 6.18 17.18
CA VAL A 39 -5.36 5.24 17.56
C VAL A 39 -6.07 5.63 18.88
N PRO A 40 -5.36 6.04 19.95
CA PRO A 40 -6.02 6.49 21.19
C PRO A 40 -6.76 7.82 21.04
N LEU A 41 -6.24 8.74 20.21
CA LEU A 41 -6.94 9.99 19.88
C LEU A 41 -8.26 9.75 19.12
N GLN A 42 -8.45 8.57 18.53
CA GLN A 42 -9.63 8.18 17.77
C GLN A 42 -10.62 7.30 18.55
N GLY A 43 -10.45 7.12 19.86
CA GLY A 43 -11.38 6.35 20.70
C GLY A 43 -10.95 4.91 21.02
N GLY A 44 -9.71 4.52 20.69
CA GLY A 44 -9.09 3.26 21.12
C GLY A 44 -9.48 2.02 20.29
N ALA A 45 -9.23 0.83 20.85
CA ALA A 45 -9.33 -0.46 20.14
C ALA A 45 -10.75 -1.07 20.09
N ILE A 46 -11.77 -0.32 20.50
CA ILE A 46 -13.16 -0.79 20.51
C ILE A 46 -13.74 -0.52 19.12
N PRO A 47 -14.18 -1.55 18.37
CA PRO A 47 -14.87 -1.35 17.11
C PRO A 47 -16.13 -0.48 17.33
N SER A 48 -16.23 0.63 16.60
CA SER A 48 -17.40 1.52 16.65
C SER A 48 -18.68 0.79 16.22
N THR A 49 -18.56 -0.31 15.47
CA THR A 49 -19.66 -1.23 15.12
C THR A 49 -20.34 -1.85 16.35
N THR A 50 -19.58 -2.27 17.36
CA THR A 50 -20.13 -2.82 18.62
C THR A 50 -20.77 -1.77 19.54
N VAL A 51 -20.41 -0.49 19.38
CA VAL A 51 -21.01 0.62 20.13
C VAL A 51 -22.25 1.18 19.42
N LEU A 52 -22.28 1.11 18.08
CA LEU A 52 -23.35 1.65 17.24
C LEU A 52 -24.51 0.68 16.97
N GLU A 53 -24.38 -0.64 17.18
CA GLU A 53 -25.46 -1.62 16.97
C GLU A 53 -26.73 -1.27 17.77
N LYS A 54 -26.58 -0.74 18.99
CA LYS A 54 -27.70 -0.24 19.80
C LYS A 54 -28.16 1.17 19.46
N GLY A 55 -27.31 1.97 18.80
CA GLY A 55 -27.60 3.35 18.42
C GLY A 55 -28.17 3.49 17.00
N LEU A 56 -28.02 2.49 16.14
CA LEU A 56 -28.46 2.51 14.74
C LEU A 56 -29.98 2.52 14.57
N SER A 57 -30.75 2.08 15.58
CA SER A 57 -32.23 2.23 15.58
C SER A 57 -32.69 3.65 15.93
N GLU A 58 -31.82 4.51 16.48
CA GLU A 58 -32.12 5.89 16.92
C GLU A 58 -31.09 6.93 16.42
N SER A 59 -30.23 6.61 15.45
CA SER A 59 -29.05 7.42 15.15
C SER A 59 -29.38 8.72 14.38
N THR A 60 -29.43 9.84 15.10
CA THR A 60 -29.29 11.22 14.59
C THR A 60 -27.82 11.66 14.67
N ALA A 61 -26.89 10.90 14.08
CA ALA A 61 -25.47 11.22 14.22
C ALA A 61 -25.08 12.47 13.41
N HIS A 62 -25.06 13.61 14.09
CA HIS A 62 -24.36 14.83 13.67
C HIS A 62 -22.83 14.61 13.75
N TYR A 63 -22.25 13.95 12.74
CA TYR A 63 -20.80 14.03 12.50
C TYR A 63 -20.40 15.23 11.64
N ALA A 64 -21.37 16.05 11.23
CA ALA A 64 -21.14 17.35 10.64
C ALA A 64 -20.57 18.31 11.70
N THR A 65 -19.25 18.31 11.85
CA THR A 65 -18.56 19.38 12.58
C THR A 65 -18.35 20.53 11.59
N SER A 66 -19.39 21.34 11.45
CA SER A 66 -19.45 22.62 10.72
C SER A 66 -18.44 23.62 11.29
N GLY A 67 -17.15 23.39 11.09
CA GLY A 67 -16.09 24.23 11.65
C GLY A 67 -14.66 23.95 11.18
N ILE A 68 -14.42 22.89 10.41
CA ILE A 68 -13.14 22.74 9.70
C ILE A 68 -13.18 23.72 8.52
N PRO A 69 -12.24 24.67 8.39
CA PRO A 69 -12.19 25.56 7.24
C PRO A 69 -11.90 24.71 6.00
N VAL A 70 -12.97 24.31 5.32
CA VAL A 70 -12.90 23.81 3.96
C VAL A 70 -12.32 24.97 3.15
N GLN A 71 -11.17 24.77 2.51
CA GLN A 71 -10.76 25.75 1.51
C GLN A 71 -11.87 25.77 0.45
N ASP A 72 -12.64 26.86 0.43
CA ASP A 72 -13.58 27.18 -0.65
C ASP A 72 -12.75 27.47 -1.90
N VAL A 73 -12.23 26.41 -2.50
CA VAL A 73 -11.71 26.46 -3.86
C VAL A 73 -12.96 26.50 -4.74
N ASP A 74 -13.26 27.67 -5.29
CA ASP A 74 -14.36 27.90 -6.22
C ASP A 74 -14.07 27.21 -7.57
N ILE A 75 -14.21 25.89 -7.59
CA ILE A 75 -14.08 25.01 -8.78
C ILE A 75 -15.40 24.32 -9.12
N GLY A 76 -16.51 24.75 -8.51
CA GLY A 76 -17.83 24.12 -8.62
C GLY A 76 -17.89 22.68 -8.07
N ASN A 77 -19.08 22.21 -7.72
CA ASN A 77 -19.29 20.84 -7.20
C ASN A 77 -18.79 19.73 -8.17
N MET A 78 -18.70 20.03 -9.47
CA MET A 78 -18.12 19.12 -10.47
C MET A 78 -16.58 19.05 -10.42
N GLY A 79 -15.88 20.15 -10.07
CA GLY A 79 -14.42 20.19 -10.08
C GLY A 79 -13.77 19.32 -9.01
N ARG A 80 -14.35 19.30 -7.80
CA ARG A 80 -13.84 18.51 -6.66
C ARG A 80 -13.92 17.01 -6.96
N SER A 81 -15.05 16.56 -7.50
CA SER A 81 -15.27 15.17 -7.90
C SER A 81 -14.43 14.78 -9.11
N ALA A 82 -14.18 15.71 -10.05
CA ALA A 82 -13.34 15.46 -11.22
C ALA A 82 -11.87 15.20 -10.85
N VAL A 83 -11.32 15.92 -9.86
CA VAL A 83 -9.94 15.70 -9.37
C VAL A 83 -9.78 14.31 -8.75
N ILE A 84 -10.74 13.88 -7.93
CA ILE A 84 -10.73 12.55 -7.33
C ILE A 84 -10.92 11.48 -8.42
N ALA A 85 -11.88 11.67 -9.32
CA ALA A 85 -12.13 10.73 -10.42
C ALA A 85 -10.88 10.55 -11.29
N PHE A 86 -10.23 11.64 -11.71
CA PHE A 86 -9.00 11.59 -12.49
C PHE A 86 -7.90 10.82 -11.77
N THR A 87 -7.65 11.17 -10.51
CA THR A 87 -6.55 10.60 -9.72
C THR A 87 -6.77 9.11 -9.43
N MET A 88 -8.00 8.74 -9.03
CA MET A 88 -8.34 7.36 -8.67
C MET A 88 -8.50 6.45 -9.88
N LEU A 89 -9.05 6.93 -11.02
CA LEU A 89 -9.12 6.13 -12.25
C LEU A 89 -7.72 5.80 -12.77
N ILE A 90 -6.80 6.76 -12.75
CA ILE A 90 -5.41 6.52 -13.12
C ILE A 90 -4.76 5.52 -12.16
N HIS A 91 -4.96 5.70 -10.84
CA HIS A 91 -4.46 4.76 -9.84
C HIS A 91 -4.96 3.31 -10.10
N ILE A 92 -6.24 3.13 -10.41
CA ILE A 92 -6.85 1.80 -10.67
C ILE A 92 -6.19 1.10 -11.85
N VAL A 93 -5.82 1.82 -12.93
CA VAL A 93 -5.09 1.23 -14.06
C VAL A 93 -3.76 0.66 -13.61
N PHE A 94 -2.99 1.41 -12.81
CA PHE A 94 -1.74 0.94 -12.24
C PHE A 94 -1.93 -0.21 -11.26
N ALA A 95 -2.94 -0.13 -10.40
CA ALA A 95 -3.24 -1.15 -9.39
C ALA A 95 -3.59 -2.50 -10.04
N ASN A 96 -4.46 -2.52 -11.06
CA ASN A 96 -4.83 -3.75 -11.75
C ASN A 96 -3.64 -4.40 -12.47
N LEU A 97 -2.83 -3.59 -13.15
CA LEU A 97 -1.61 -4.07 -13.79
C LEU A 97 -0.58 -4.58 -12.77
N HIS A 98 -0.53 -3.98 -11.58
CA HIS A 98 0.34 -4.42 -10.48
C HIS A 98 -0.10 -5.77 -9.92
N VAL A 99 -1.40 -5.96 -9.65
CA VAL A 99 -1.97 -7.23 -9.17
C VAL A 99 -1.68 -8.36 -10.17
N GLY A 100 -2.00 -8.14 -11.45
CA GLY A 100 -1.70 -9.13 -12.50
C GLY A 100 -0.20 -9.38 -12.66
N GLY A 101 0.59 -8.31 -12.69
CA GLY A 101 2.05 -8.36 -12.79
C GLY A 101 2.69 -9.19 -11.68
N ALA A 102 2.20 -9.06 -10.44
CA ALA A 102 2.72 -9.81 -9.30
C ALA A 102 2.61 -11.34 -9.49
N TRP A 103 1.46 -11.81 -9.98
CA TRP A 103 1.27 -13.23 -10.29
C TRP A 103 2.13 -13.71 -11.47
N VAL A 104 2.21 -12.91 -12.53
CA VAL A 104 3.04 -13.25 -13.70
C VAL A 104 4.51 -13.34 -13.31
N ILE A 105 5.00 -12.44 -12.46
CA ILE A 105 6.36 -12.48 -11.91
C ILE A 105 6.60 -13.76 -11.10
N ALA A 106 5.69 -14.11 -10.18
CA ALA A 106 5.82 -15.32 -9.37
C ALA A 106 5.87 -16.60 -10.24
N VAL A 107 4.99 -16.69 -11.24
CA VAL A 107 4.93 -17.82 -12.17
C VAL A 107 6.17 -17.87 -13.06
N THR A 108 6.65 -16.75 -13.59
CA THR A 108 7.87 -16.74 -14.42
C THR A 108 9.12 -17.09 -13.61
N ALA A 109 9.19 -16.69 -12.34
CA ALA A 109 10.23 -17.13 -11.41
C ALA A 109 10.16 -18.64 -11.13
N LEU A 110 8.96 -19.20 -10.94
CA LEU A 110 8.75 -20.65 -10.83
C LEU A 110 9.25 -21.38 -12.07
N LEU A 111 8.90 -20.91 -13.27
CA LEU A 111 9.35 -21.49 -14.54
C LEU A 111 10.87 -21.44 -14.67
N TYR A 112 11.52 -20.36 -14.24
CA TYR A 112 12.97 -20.29 -14.19
C TYR A 112 13.57 -21.37 -13.30
N PHE A 113 13.07 -21.56 -12.07
CA PHE A 113 13.61 -22.58 -11.18
C PHE A 113 13.32 -24.01 -11.64
N ARG A 114 12.17 -24.24 -12.29
CA ARG A 114 11.76 -25.57 -12.81
C ARG A 114 12.53 -25.99 -14.05
N TYR A 115 12.77 -25.07 -14.98
CA TYR A 115 13.37 -25.37 -16.29
C TYR A 115 14.82 -24.88 -16.43
N ARG A 116 15.31 -24.06 -15.50
CA ARG A 116 16.66 -23.47 -15.47
C ARG A 116 17.10 -22.76 -16.76
N ARG A 117 16.15 -22.26 -17.55
CA ARG A 117 16.44 -21.50 -18.78
C ARG A 117 16.61 -20.02 -18.48
N MET A 118 17.72 -19.44 -18.93
CA MET A 118 18.03 -18.01 -18.71
C MET A 118 16.99 -17.05 -19.31
N ARG A 119 16.26 -17.48 -20.34
CA ARG A 119 15.14 -16.69 -20.91
C ARG A 119 14.09 -16.35 -19.85
N TYR A 120 13.72 -17.30 -18.99
CA TYR A 120 12.77 -17.07 -17.90
C TYR A 120 13.36 -16.20 -16.79
N LYS A 121 14.67 -16.30 -16.51
CA LYS A 121 15.36 -15.42 -15.55
C LYS A 121 15.28 -13.96 -16.00
N ASN A 122 15.63 -13.71 -17.26
CA ASN A 122 15.65 -12.37 -17.82
C ASN A 122 14.24 -11.78 -17.87
N LEU A 123 13.25 -12.58 -18.28
CA LEU A 123 11.85 -12.18 -18.29
C LEU A 123 11.34 -11.85 -16.88
N ALA A 124 11.60 -12.70 -15.89
CA ALA A 124 11.18 -12.45 -14.51
C ALA A 124 11.81 -11.17 -13.95
N ARG A 125 13.10 -10.91 -14.22
CA ARG A 125 13.77 -9.66 -13.82
C ARG A 125 13.19 -8.44 -14.54
N SER A 126 13.00 -8.50 -15.86
CA SER A 126 12.45 -7.36 -16.60
C SER A 126 11.02 -7.04 -16.17
N LEU A 127 10.20 -8.07 -15.93
CA LEU A 127 8.84 -7.89 -15.40
C LEU A 127 8.86 -7.33 -13.98
N THR A 128 9.75 -7.81 -13.12
CA THR A 128 9.88 -7.27 -11.75
C THR A 128 10.25 -5.79 -11.77
N LEU A 129 11.21 -5.38 -12.61
CA LEU A 129 11.57 -3.98 -12.78
C LEU A 129 10.38 -3.14 -13.27
N PHE A 130 9.67 -3.63 -14.29
CA PHE A 130 8.48 -2.98 -14.83
C PHE A 130 7.42 -2.79 -13.75
N THR A 131 7.11 -3.85 -12.98
CA THR A 131 6.13 -3.80 -11.89
C THR A 131 6.59 -2.88 -10.74
N LEU A 132 7.89 -2.78 -10.47
CA LEU A 132 8.42 -1.85 -9.45
C LEU A 132 8.21 -0.38 -9.86
N ILE A 133 8.47 -0.05 -11.13
CA ILE A 133 8.20 1.29 -11.69
C ILE A 133 6.70 1.58 -11.64
N LEU A 134 5.89 0.62 -12.10
CA LEU A 134 4.43 0.70 -12.12
C LEU A 134 3.86 0.91 -10.70
N PHE A 135 4.36 0.16 -9.72
CA PHE A 135 3.97 0.29 -8.32
C PHE A 135 4.31 1.67 -7.75
N SER A 136 5.48 2.21 -8.11
CA SER A 136 5.91 3.54 -7.65
C SER A 136 5.02 4.65 -8.22
N ALA A 137 4.69 4.56 -9.51
CA ALA A 137 3.75 5.47 -10.15
C ALA A 137 2.34 5.34 -9.54
N GLY A 138 1.81 4.12 -9.44
CA GLY A 138 0.50 3.84 -8.84
C GLY A 138 0.41 4.33 -7.39
N SER A 139 1.45 4.14 -6.59
CA SER A 139 1.52 4.61 -5.20
C SER A 139 1.45 6.13 -5.09
N THR A 140 2.10 6.85 -6.02
CA THR A 140 2.02 8.32 -6.07
C THR A 140 0.59 8.79 -6.30
N PHE A 141 -0.13 8.16 -7.24
CA PHE A 141 -1.54 8.49 -7.50
C PHE A 141 -2.46 8.09 -6.34
N ALA A 142 -2.22 6.96 -5.66
CA ALA A 142 -2.97 6.59 -4.46
C ALA A 142 -2.80 7.63 -3.35
N ALA A 143 -1.55 7.99 -3.04
CA ALA A 143 -1.25 8.98 -2.01
C ALA A 143 -1.84 10.34 -2.37
N GLY A 144 -1.67 10.79 -3.62
CA GLY A 144 -2.25 12.03 -4.12
C GLY A 144 -3.78 12.03 -4.05
N GLY A 145 -4.42 10.91 -4.42
CA GLY A 145 -5.87 10.77 -4.37
C GLY A 145 -6.40 10.75 -2.94
N MET A 146 -5.68 10.12 -2.01
CA MET A 146 -6.03 10.12 -0.60
C MET A 146 -5.91 11.52 0.01
N MET A 147 -4.83 12.26 -0.31
CA MET A 147 -4.67 13.64 0.13
C MET A 147 -5.76 14.55 -0.46
N ALA A 148 -6.12 14.35 -1.73
CA ALA A 148 -7.21 15.06 -2.37
C ALA A 148 -8.56 14.74 -1.71
N LEU A 149 -8.80 13.49 -1.33
CA LEU A 149 -10.01 13.07 -0.62
C LEU A 149 -10.12 13.74 0.76
N ILE A 150 -9.04 13.76 1.53
CA ILE A 150 -8.97 14.45 2.84
C ILE A 150 -9.19 15.96 2.69
N ALA A 151 -8.57 16.59 1.69
CA ALA A 151 -8.64 18.04 1.49
C ALA A 151 -9.99 18.50 0.91
N LEU A 152 -10.57 17.75 -0.03
CA LEU A 152 -11.79 18.12 -0.75
C LEU A 152 -13.07 17.59 -0.08
N PHE A 153 -12.99 16.48 0.65
CA PHE A 153 -14.13 15.85 1.32
C PHE A 153 -13.76 15.45 2.76
N PRO A 154 -13.50 16.44 3.64
CA PRO A 154 -13.05 16.17 5.00
C PRO A 154 -14.08 15.38 5.82
N ASP A 155 -15.38 15.70 5.70
CA ASP A 155 -16.44 14.99 6.43
C ASP A 155 -16.55 13.51 6.01
N LEU A 156 -16.49 13.24 4.70
CA LEU A 156 -16.46 11.87 4.17
C LEU A 156 -15.23 11.13 4.70
N SER A 157 -14.08 11.77 4.66
CA SER A 157 -12.81 11.20 5.11
C SER A 157 -12.87 10.84 6.59
N MET A 158 -13.34 11.75 7.45
CA MET A 158 -13.48 11.52 8.88
C MET A 158 -14.43 10.36 9.18
N ASN A 159 -15.57 10.30 8.50
CA ASN A 159 -16.54 9.21 8.67
C ASN A 159 -15.95 7.85 8.24
N VAL A 160 -15.26 7.82 7.10
CA VAL A 160 -14.60 6.61 6.59
C VAL A 160 -13.51 6.15 7.55
N PHE A 161 -12.67 7.06 8.04
CA PHE A 161 -11.63 6.71 9.02
C PHE A 161 -12.21 6.22 10.34
N HIS A 162 -13.36 6.74 10.79
CA HIS A 162 -13.97 6.32 12.05
C HIS A 162 -14.68 4.97 11.95
N LEU A 163 -15.40 4.73 10.85
CA LEU A 163 -16.17 3.50 10.65
C LEU A 163 -15.28 2.34 10.17
N TYR A 164 -14.34 2.63 9.27
CA TYR A 164 -13.43 1.67 8.65
C TYR A 164 -11.99 1.86 9.12
N TRP A 165 -11.76 2.18 10.40
CA TRP A 165 -10.40 2.33 10.92
C TRP A 165 -9.60 1.02 10.78
N TRP A 166 -10.22 -0.13 11.06
CA TRP A 166 -9.53 -1.42 11.06
C TRP A 166 -9.12 -1.90 9.66
N PRO A 167 -9.97 -1.86 8.60
CA PRO A 167 -9.55 -2.26 7.26
C PRO A 167 -8.51 -1.30 6.70
N ILE A 168 -8.63 0.00 6.99
CA ILE A 168 -7.66 1.01 6.58
C ILE A 168 -6.30 0.73 7.23
N PHE A 169 -6.28 0.43 8.53
CA PHE A 169 -5.06 0.05 9.23
C PHE A 169 -4.44 -1.22 8.64
N ALA A 170 -5.24 -2.27 8.43
CA ALA A 170 -4.80 -3.51 7.80
C ALA A 170 -4.25 -3.28 6.38
N TYR A 171 -4.87 -2.39 5.61
CA TYR A 171 -4.44 -2.01 4.27
C TYR A 171 -3.05 -1.34 4.29
N PHE A 172 -2.80 -0.40 5.20
CA PHE A 172 -1.48 0.24 5.33
C PHE A 172 -0.40 -0.72 5.83
N LEU A 173 -0.75 -1.65 6.73
CA LEU A 173 0.16 -2.69 7.17
C LEU A 173 0.55 -3.61 6.00
N LEU A 174 -0.44 -4.06 5.22
CA LEU A 174 -0.22 -4.85 4.01
C LEU A 174 0.60 -4.09 2.97
N TYR A 175 0.41 -2.77 2.84
CA TYR A 175 1.22 -1.95 1.95
C TYR A 175 2.71 -1.99 2.32
N GLY A 176 3.03 -1.90 3.60
CA GLY A 176 4.40 -2.07 4.10
C GLY A 176 4.96 -3.47 3.79
N VAL A 177 4.17 -4.53 3.99
CA VAL A 177 4.55 -5.91 3.67
C VAL A 177 4.83 -6.07 2.17
N VAL A 178 3.95 -5.53 1.30
CA VAL A 178 4.09 -5.57 -0.16
C VAL A 178 5.38 -4.88 -0.61
N ILE A 179 5.71 -3.71 -0.06
CA ILE A 179 6.97 -3.00 -0.35
C ILE A 179 8.16 -3.88 0.05
N ILE A 180 8.17 -4.39 1.27
CA ILE A 180 9.29 -5.20 1.78
C ILE A 180 9.49 -6.42 0.90
N LEU A 181 8.43 -7.15 0.57
CA LEU A 181 8.52 -8.36 -0.25
C LEU A 181 8.95 -8.03 -1.68
N LEU A 182 8.39 -7.00 -2.31
CA LEU A 182 8.77 -6.60 -3.68
C LEU A 182 10.25 -6.18 -3.78
N PHE A 183 10.70 -5.32 -2.86
CA PHE A 183 12.09 -4.85 -2.85
C PHE A 183 13.05 -5.98 -2.49
N THR A 184 12.69 -6.83 -1.52
CA THR A 184 13.50 -8.01 -1.18
C THR A 184 13.58 -8.96 -2.38
N PHE A 185 12.46 -9.21 -3.06
CA PHE A 185 12.42 -10.04 -4.25
C PHE A 185 13.33 -9.49 -5.36
N TRP A 186 13.30 -8.18 -5.61
CA TRP A 186 14.18 -7.55 -6.60
C TRP A 186 15.67 -7.64 -6.23
N PHE A 187 16.04 -7.25 -5.00
CA PHE A 187 17.44 -7.15 -4.59
C PHE A 187 18.07 -8.50 -4.21
N ALA A 188 17.27 -9.49 -3.82
CA ALA A 188 17.77 -10.78 -3.35
C ALA A 188 17.96 -11.83 -4.46
N TRP A 189 17.71 -11.50 -5.74
CA TRP A 189 17.69 -12.46 -6.86
C TRP A 189 18.84 -13.47 -6.89
N ASP A 190 20.07 -12.99 -6.65
CA ASP A 190 21.29 -13.81 -6.70
C ASP A 190 21.90 -14.03 -5.29
N ARG A 191 21.20 -13.64 -4.21
CA ARG A 191 21.71 -13.65 -2.82
C ARG A 191 21.04 -14.67 -1.90
N ILE A 192 19.85 -15.17 -2.26
CA ILE A 192 19.09 -16.10 -1.41
C ILE A 192 18.82 -17.44 -2.11
N ARG A 193 18.49 -18.46 -1.30
CA ARG A 193 18.20 -19.81 -1.81
C ARG A 193 16.96 -19.76 -2.73
N PRO A 194 16.94 -20.55 -3.83
CA PRO A 194 15.83 -20.61 -4.78
C PRO A 194 14.43 -20.77 -4.16
N GLY A 195 14.30 -21.66 -3.18
CA GLY A 195 13.01 -21.90 -2.52
C GLY A 195 12.50 -20.71 -1.71
N VAL A 196 13.39 -20.00 -1.02
CA VAL A 196 13.05 -18.78 -0.25
C VAL A 196 12.69 -17.66 -1.22
N HIS A 197 13.44 -17.53 -2.31
CA HIS A 197 13.15 -16.54 -3.35
C HIS A 197 11.76 -16.72 -3.95
N LEU A 198 11.40 -17.96 -4.25
CA LEU A 198 10.09 -18.31 -4.76
C LEU A 198 8.98 -18.07 -3.73
N ALA A 199 9.21 -18.41 -2.46
CA ALA A 199 8.27 -18.15 -1.38
C ALA A 199 8.01 -16.64 -1.19
N ILE A 200 9.04 -15.80 -1.32
CA ILE A 200 8.89 -14.34 -1.29
C ILE A 200 8.05 -13.86 -2.49
N GLY A 201 8.28 -14.40 -3.69
CA GLY A 201 7.51 -14.04 -4.89
C GLY A 201 6.02 -14.39 -4.77
N PHE A 202 5.69 -15.58 -4.27
CA PHE A 202 4.29 -15.98 -4.02
C PHE A 202 3.68 -15.23 -2.83
N GLY A 203 4.45 -15.01 -1.76
CA GLY A 203 4.01 -14.21 -0.61
C GLY A 203 3.69 -12.78 -1.03
N TYR A 204 4.49 -12.19 -1.93
CA TYR A 204 4.23 -10.90 -2.52
C TYR A 204 2.92 -10.88 -3.33
N ALA A 205 2.75 -11.83 -4.25
CA ALA A 205 1.52 -11.92 -5.06
C ALA A 205 0.26 -12.12 -4.21
N ALA A 206 0.33 -12.98 -3.19
CA ALA A 206 -0.75 -13.18 -2.23
C ALA A 206 -1.03 -11.91 -1.41
N SER A 207 0.00 -11.21 -0.93
CA SER A 207 -0.16 -9.98 -0.16
C SER A 207 -0.82 -8.88 -0.98
N VAL A 208 -0.42 -8.71 -2.24
CA VAL A 208 -1.04 -7.76 -3.18
C VAL A 208 -2.51 -8.12 -3.40
N PHE A 209 -2.83 -9.40 -3.60
CA PHE A 209 -4.21 -9.84 -3.79
C PHE A 209 -5.09 -9.59 -2.55
N ILE A 210 -4.60 -9.94 -1.35
CA ILE A 210 -5.32 -9.69 -0.09
C ILE A 210 -5.52 -8.19 0.13
N GLN A 211 -4.52 -7.37 -0.21
CA GLN A 211 -4.62 -5.92 -0.14
C GLN A 211 -5.73 -5.38 -1.05
N THR A 212 -5.84 -5.88 -2.29
CA THR A 212 -6.92 -5.53 -3.22
C THR A 212 -8.29 -5.92 -2.65
N VAL A 213 -8.43 -7.15 -2.15
CA VAL A 213 -9.70 -7.60 -1.53
C VAL A 213 -10.07 -6.71 -0.33
N THR A 214 -9.10 -6.27 0.46
CA THR A 214 -9.33 -5.40 1.63
C THR A 214 -9.90 -4.05 1.21
N ILE A 215 -9.33 -3.40 0.19
CA ILE A 215 -9.82 -2.09 -0.26
C ILE A 215 -11.15 -2.21 -1.02
N ASP A 216 -11.35 -3.29 -1.78
CA ASP A 216 -12.62 -3.55 -2.47
C ASP A 216 -13.75 -3.83 -1.48
N THR A 217 -13.44 -4.49 -0.35
CA THR A 217 -14.40 -4.68 0.75
C THR A 217 -14.82 -3.35 1.35
N LEU A 218 -13.89 -2.42 1.55
CA LEU A 218 -14.21 -1.06 2.00
C LEU A 218 -15.09 -0.34 0.98
N ALA A 219 -14.75 -0.40 -0.31
CA ALA A 219 -15.54 0.22 -1.37
C ALA A 219 -16.95 -0.38 -1.46
N ALA A 220 -17.09 -1.70 -1.33
CA ALA A 220 -18.37 -2.39 -1.31
C ALA A 220 -19.21 -2.00 -0.08
N GLY A 221 -18.59 -1.89 1.10
CA GLY A 221 -19.26 -1.43 2.33
C GLY A 221 -19.78 0.02 2.20
N MET A 222 -19.07 0.88 1.47
CA MET A 222 -19.56 2.24 1.18
C MET A 222 -20.79 2.25 0.25
N LEU A 223 -20.92 1.26 -0.64
CA LEU A 223 -22.05 1.12 -1.57
C LEU A 223 -23.24 0.36 -0.98
N THR A 224 -23.02 -0.45 0.06
CA THR A 224 -24.04 -1.27 0.71
C THR A 224 -24.03 -1.03 2.23
N PRO A 225 -24.58 0.10 2.70
CA PRO A 225 -24.68 0.37 4.13
C PRO A 225 -25.66 -0.61 4.78
N GLY A 226 -25.20 -1.40 5.76
CA GLY A 226 -25.98 -2.38 6.50
C GLY A 226 -25.25 -2.86 7.74
#